data_AF-A0A7J2TLJ9-F1
#
_entry.id   AF-A0A7J2TLJ9-F1
#
_cell.length_a   1.000
_cell.length_b   1.000
_cell.length_c   1.000
_cell.angle_alpha   90.00
_cell.angle_beta   90.00
_cell.angle_gamma   90.00
#
_symmetry.space_group_name_H-M   'P 1'
#
loop_
_entity.id
_entity.type
_entity.pdbx_description
1 polymer ?
#
loop_
_entity_poly.entity_id
_entity_poly.type
_entity_poly.pdbx_seq_one_letter_code
_entity_poly.pdbx_strand_id
1 'polypeptide(L)' 'MSNTRIGFRINPEDRRLMEKVCQARGEQISDFVRRAIKKELASLSFYDEDTKKALGISLKKLSKNQFTNT' A
#
# COMPACT_ATOMS: atom_id res chain seq x y z
N MET A 1 6.24 7.96 -20.75
CA MET A 1 5.46 7.51 -19.57
C MET A 1 4.21 8.35 -19.47
N SER A 2 3.02 7.74 -19.54
CA SER A 2 1.77 8.45 -19.24
C SER A 2 1.62 8.58 -17.72
N ASN A 3 1.31 9.79 -17.26
CA ASN A 3 1.05 10.05 -15.84
C ASN A 3 -0.45 9.89 -15.57
N THR A 4 -0.86 8.70 -15.14
CA THR A 4 -2.25 8.45 -14.69
C THR A 4 -2.46 9.03 -13.30
N ARG A 5 -3.50 9.85 -13.12
CA ARG A 5 -3.87 10.46 -11.84
C ARG A 5 -5.15 9.83 -11.32
N ILE A 6 -5.15 9.43 -10.05
CA ILE A 6 -6.33 8.93 -9.34
C ILE A 6 -6.58 9.88 -8.17
N GLY A 7 -7.77 10.48 -8.11
CA GLY A 7 -8.21 11.34 -7.01
C GLY A 7 -9.34 10.67 -6.23
N PHE A 8 -9.29 10.76 -4.91
CA PHE A 8 -10.31 10.20 -4.02
C PHE A 8 -10.49 11.08 -2.78
N ARG A 9 -11.65 10.95 -2.13
CA ARG A 9 -11.94 11.64 -0.86
C ARG A 9 -11.35 10.83 0.28
N ILE A 10 -10.79 11.52 1.26
CA ILE A 10 -10.30 10.94 2.51
C ILE A 10 -10.80 11.76 3.69
N ASN A 11 -10.90 11.14 4.86
CA ASN A 11 -11.16 11.86 6.10
C ASN A 11 -10.04 12.91 6.32
N PRO A 12 -10.36 14.17 6.64
CA PRO A 12 -9.37 15.18 6.99
C PRO A 12 -8.40 14.77 8.10
N GLU A 13 -8.83 13.96 9.05
CA GLU A 13 -7.98 13.44 10.13
C GLU A 13 -6.91 12.47 9.60
N ASP A 14 -7.31 11.54 8.75
CA ASP A 14 -6.37 10.61 8.08
C ASP A 14 -5.36 11.36 7.23
N ARG A 15 -5.79 12.43 6.53
CA ARG A 15 -4.90 13.31 5.77
C ARG A 15 -3.83 13.92 6.67
N ARG A 16 -4.22 14.45 7.82
CA ARG A 16 -3.30 15.07 8.80
C ARG A 16 -2.34 14.04 9.39
N LEU A 17 -2.81 12.83 9.69
CA LEU A 17 -1.95 11.75 10.18
C LEU A 17 -0.93 11.33 9.12
N MET A 18 -1.37 11.19 7.87
CA MET A 18 -0.50 10.86 6.75
C MET A 18 0.57 11.94 6.54
N GLU A 19 0.20 13.23 6.60
CA GLU A 19 1.14 14.36 6.55
C GLU A 19 2.21 14.28 7.65
N LYS A 20 1.82 14.04 8.91
CA LYS A 20 2.76 13.89 10.02
C LYS A 20 3.73 12.72 9.81
N VAL A 21 3.23 11.57 9.36
CA VAL A 21 4.05 10.38 9.10
C VAL A 21 5.03 10.65 7.94
N CYS A 22 4.55 11.27 6.87
CA CYS A 22 5.36 11.63 5.70
C CYS A 22 6.48 12.61 6.09
N GLN A 23 6.16 13.65 6.85
CA GLN A 23 7.12 14.62 7.36
C GLN A 23 8.19 13.96 8.23
N ALA A 24 7.79 13.10 9.18
CA ALA A 24 8.73 12.40 10.05
C ALA A 24 9.67 11.44 9.28
N ARG A 25 9.27 10.97 8.10
CA ARG A 25 10.05 10.07 7.24
C ARG A 25 10.82 10.78 6.14
N GLY A 26 10.60 12.08 5.92
CA GLY A 26 11.12 12.78 4.75
C GLY A 26 10.58 12.23 3.42
N GLU A 27 9.36 11.69 3.41
CA GLU A 27 8.70 11.07 2.25
C GLU A 27 7.55 11.96 1.75
N GLN A 28 7.28 11.97 0.45
CA GLN A 28 6.11 12.67 -0.10
C GLN A 28 4.83 11.81 0.06
N ILE A 29 3.68 12.47 0.22
CA ILE A 29 2.38 11.79 0.32
C ILE A 29 2.15 10.83 -0.85
N SER A 30 2.52 11.23 -2.08
CA SER A 30 2.30 10.39 -3.25
C SER A 30 3.17 9.12 -3.24
N ASP A 31 4.38 9.16 -2.68
CA ASP A 31 5.24 7.98 -2.50
C ASP A 31 4.64 7.06 -1.45
N PHE A 32 4.18 7.62 -0.33
CA PHE A 32 3.51 6.88 0.73
C PHE A 32 2.29 6.11 0.20
N VAL A 33 1.39 6.81 -0.52
CA VAL A 33 0.18 6.22 -1.09
C VAL A 33 0.51 5.18 -2.16
N ARG A 34 1.46 5.46 -3.06
CA ARG A 34 1.91 4.47 -4.07
C ARG A 34 2.45 3.21 -3.42
N ARG A 35 3.24 3.35 -2.35
CA ARG A 35 3.79 2.22 -1.60
C ARG A 35 2.70 1.43 -0.88
N ALA A 36 1.70 2.09 -0.32
CA ALA A 36 0.55 1.44 0.30
C ALA A 36 -0.26 0.61 -0.73
N ILE A 37 -0.60 1.21 -1.88
CA ILE A 37 -1.31 0.53 -2.97
C ILE A 37 -0.52 -0.68 -3.45
N LYS A 38 0.79 -0.54 -3.70
CA LYS A 38 1.64 -1.65 -4.12
C LYS A 38 1.67 -2.80 -3.11
N LYS A 39 1.73 -2.48 -1.82
CA LYS A 39 1.72 -3.51 -0.76
C LYS A 39 0.39 -4.25 -0.69
N GLU A 40 -0.73 -3.56 -0.91
CA GLU A 40 -2.05 -4.18 -0.95
C GLU A 40 -2.23 -5.07 -2.18
N LEU A 41 -1.78 -4.63 -3.36
CA LEU A 41 -1.81 -5.47 -4.56
C LEU A 41 -0.87 -6.68 -4.42
N ALA A 42 0.28 -6.51 -3.78
CA ALA A 42 1.22 -7.60 -3.47
C ALA A 42 0.62 -8.62 -2.49
N SER A 43 -0.08 -8.18 -1.44
CA SER A 43 -0.73 -9.08 -0.48
C SER A 43 -1.85 -9.89 -1.13
N LEU A 44 -2.56 -9.28 -2.09
CA LEU A 44 -3.58 -9.94 -2.91
C LEU A 44 -2.99 -10.79 -4.06
N SER A 45 -1.66 -10.96 -4.11
CA SER A 45 -0.94 -11.78 -5.10
C SER A 45 -1.10 -11.33 -6.57
N PHE A 46 -1.33 -10.03 -6.83
CA PHE A 46 -1.36 -9.47 -8.18
C PHE A 46 0.04 -9.19 -8.78
N TYR A 47 1.10 -9.30 -7.97
CA TYR A 47 2.49 -9.17 -8.42
C TYR A 47 3.21 -10.51 -8.38
N ASP A 48 4.27 -10.61 -9.19
CA ASP A 48 5.21 -11.73 -9.19
C ASP A 48 5.97 -11.86 -7.85
N GLU A 49 6.61 -13.01 -7.64
CA GLU A 49 7.29 -13.32 -6.38
C GLU A 49 8.46 -12.39 -6.06
N ASP A 50 9.23 -11.95 -7.05
CA ASP A 50 10.37 -11.07 -6.84
C ASP A 50 9.89 -9.68 -6.41
N THR A 51 8.85 -9.16 -7.06
CA THR A 51 8.21 -7.90 -6.66
C THR A 51 7.60 -7.99 -5.25
N LYS A 52 6.92 -9.10 -4.91
CA LYS A 52 6.37 -9.32 -3.57
C LYS A 52 7.48 -9.36 -2.51
N LYS A 53 8.58 -10.06 -2.80
CA LYS A 53 9.76 -10.12 -1.92
C LYS A 53 10.40 -8.75 -1.73
N ALA A 54 10.57 -7.97 -2.80
CA ALA A 54 11.09 -6.60 -2.73
C ALA A 54 10.21 -5.66 -1.89
N LEU A 55 8.89 -5.87 -1.90
CA LEU A 55 7.95 -5.12 -1.06
C LEU A 55 7.88 -5.61 0.40
N GLY A 56 8.64 -6.65 0.74
CA GLY A 56 8.68 -7.25 2.08
C GLY A 56 7.45 -8.12 2.41
N ILE A 57 6.70 -8.56 1.40
CA ILE A 57 5.57 -9.48 1.56
C ILE A 57 6.09 -10.91 1.44
N SER A 58 6.30 -11.59 2.57
CA SER A 58 6.65 -13.01 2.57
C SER A 58 5.38 -13.86 2.46
N LEU A 59 5.31 -14.76 1.47
CA LEU A 59 4.21 -15.71 1.25
C LEU A 59 3.78 -16.49 2.52
N LYS A 60 4.68 -16.65 3.52
CA LYS A 60 4.37 -17.29 4.81
C LYS A 60 3.20 -16.64 5.57
N LYS A 61 2.90 -15.36 5.34
CA LYS A 61 1.78 -14.67 6.00
C LYS A 61 0.40 -14.94 5.36
N LEU A 62 0.35 -15.55 4.17
CA LEU A 62 -0.90 -15.80 3.44
C LEU A 62 -1.62 -17.08 3.89
N SER A 63 -1.03 -17.89 4.77
CA SER A 63 -1.62 -19.17 5.21
C SER A 63 -2.61 -19.06 6.38
N LYS A 64 -2.83 -17.88 6.96
CA LYS A 64 -3.76 -17.71 8.08
C LYS A 64 -4.63 -16.49 7.86
N ASN A 65 -5.93 -16.74 7.59
CA ASN A 65 -7.06 -15.80 7.64
C ASN A 65 -7.10 -14.80 6.45
N GLN A 66 -8.13 -14.65 5.61
CA GLN A 66 -9.56 -14.95 5.72
C GLN A 66 -10.21 -15.03 4.32
N PHE A 67 -10.75 -16.20 3.97
CA PHE A 67 -11.91 -16.33 3.10
C PHE A 67 -12.84 -17.37 3.74
N THR A 68 -13.29 -17.06 4.95
CA THR A 68 -14.50 -17.67 5.52
C THR A 68 -15.50 -16.55 5.65
N ASN A 69 -16.27 -16.32 4.59
CA ASN A 69 -17.62 -15.81 4.68
C ASN A 69 -18.45 -16.65 3.71
N THR A 70 -19.07 -17.69 4.28
CA THR A 70 -20.41 -18.14 3.93
C THR A 70 -21.38 -16.98 3.82
#